data_AF-A0A1C5E1H4-F1
#
_entry.id   AF-A0A1C5E1H4-F1
#
_cell.length_a   1.000
_cell.length_b   1.000
_cell.length_c   1.000
_cell.angle_alpha   90.00
_cell.angle_beta   90.00
_cell.angle_gamma   90.00
#
_symmetry.space_group_name_H-M   'P 1'
#
loop_
_entity.id
_entity.type
_entity.pdbx_description
1 polymer ?
#
loop_
_entity_poly.entity_id
_entity_poly.type
_entity_poly.pdbx_seq_one_letter_code
_entity_poly.pdbx_strand_id
1 'polypeptide(L)'
;MASGYALYGRAERLAPRAPEPREAQRVRTAVLEGVAGWVPGEPVPNEALPASWGVDDAWVRTRTGIASRHRAGAGVSTGDLAYEAARRLLGGAGPDPGPGQRPGPEAGAGAAA
;
A
#
# COMPACT_ATOMS: atom_id res chain seq x y z
N MET A 1 -55.78 41.62 -17.50
CA MET A 1 -54.32 41.83 -17.48
C MET A 1 -53.68 40.55 -16.96
N ALA A 2 -53.17 39.71 -17.85
CA ALA A 2 -52.41 38.51 -17.47
C ALA A 2 -51.41 38.22 -18.59
N SER A 3 -50.13 38.52 -18.36
CA SER A 3 -49.05 37.94 -19.15
C SER A 3 -47.71 38.20 -18.45
N GLY A 4 -46.98 37.13 -18.21
CA GLY A 4 -45.62 37.21 -17.71
C GLY A 4 -45.25 35.92 -16.99
N TYR A 5 -44.99 34.85 -17.75
CA TYR A 5 -43.97 33.83 -17.47
C TYR A 5 -43.88 32.90 -18.68
N ALA A 6 -43.20 33.38 -19.72
CA ALA A 6 -42.72 32.54 -20.82
C ALA A 6 -41.21 32.77 -20.91
N LEU A 7 -40.43 32.01 -20.15
CA LEU A 7 -39.01 31.82 -20.40
C LEU A 7 -38.61 30.38 -20.07
N TYR A 8 -37.83 29.80 -20.99
CA TYR A 8 -37.24 28.46 -21.03
C TYR A 8 -38.22 27.33 -21.42
N GLY A 9 -38.11 26.65 -22.55
CA GLY A 9 -36.92 26.35 -23.36
C GLY A 9 -36.69 24.83 -23.33
N ARG A 10 -37.39 24.11 -24.22
CA ARG A 10 -37.26 22.69 -24.63
C ARG A 10 -36.16 21.87 -23.93
N ALA A 11 -36.53 21.08 -22.93
CA ALA A 11 -35.70 20.00 -22.43
C ALA A 11 -35.70 18.84 -23.45
N GLU A 12 -34.63 18.71 -24.22
CA GLU A 12 -34.34 17.45 -24.91
C GLU A 12 -34.04 16.40 -23.83
N ARG A 13 -35.00 15.50 -23.64
CA ARG A 13 -34.80 14.32 -22.80
C ARG A 13 -33.73 13.46 -23.46
N LEU A 14 -32.50 13.54 -22.94
CA LEU A 14 -31.49 12.50 -23.10
C LEU A 14 -32.13 11.18 -22.65
N ALA A 15 -32.47 10.31 -23.60
CA ALA A 15 -32.86 8.95 -23.28
C ALA A 15 -31.71 8.29 -22.49
N PRO A 16 -32.00 7.45 -21.49
CA PRO A 16 -30.96 6.71 -20.79
C PRO A 16 -30.20 5.88 -21.82
N ARG A 17 -28.88 6.08 -21.90
CA ARG A 17 -28.01 5.28 -22.75
C ARG A 17 -28.22 3.81 -22.38
N ALA A 18 -28.61 2.98 -23.35
CA ALA A 18 -28.75 1.55 -23.14
C ALA A 18 -27.45 1.00 -22.52
N PRO A 19 -27.51 0.12 -21.52
CA PRO A 19 -26.30 -0.46 -20.95
C PRO A 19 -25.60 -1.25 -22.06
N GLU A 20 -24.40 -0.80 -22.44
CA GLU A 20 -23.54 -1.54 -23.35
C GLU A 20 -23.34 -2.96 -22.80
N PRO A 21 -23.32 -4.00 -23.65
CA PRO A 21 -23.08 -5.37 -23.21
C PRO A 21 -21.73 -5.40 -22.51
N ARG A 22 -21.75 -5.62 -21.19
CA ARG A 22 -20.53 -5.84 -20.41
C ARG A 22 -19.97 -7.18 -20.85
N GLU A 23 -19.18 -7.15 -21.91
CA GLU A 23 -18.28 -8.22 -22.33
C GLU A 23 -17.67 -8.80 -21.05
N ALA A 24 -18.01 -10.07 -20.77
CA ALA A 24 -17.89 -10.70 -19.47
C ALA A 24 -16.58 -10.31 -18.79
N GLN A 25 -16.65 -9.28 -17.92
CA GLN A 25 -15.52 -8.81 -17.16
C GLN A 25 -15.19 -9.97 -16.25
N ARG A 26 -14.16 -10.75 -16.61
CA ARG A 26 -13.57 -11.73 -15.71
C ARG A 26 -13.22 -10.93 -14.47
N VAL A 27 -14.00 -11.13 -13.41
CA VAL A 27 -13.75 -10.49 -12.13
C VAL A 27 -12.41 -11.06 -11.69
N ARG A 28 -11.34 -10.30 -11.86
CA ARG A 28 -10.04 -10.69 -11.33
C ARG A 28 -10.13 -10.55 -9.82
N THR A 29 -10.06 -11.68 -9.12
CA THR A 29 -10.00 -11.68 -7.66
C THR A 29 -8.62 -11.22 -7.23
N ALA A 30 -8.58 -10.23 -6.34
CA ALA A 30 -7.32 -9.85 -5.70
C ALA A 30 -6.84 -11.01 -4.81
N VAL A 31 -5.55 -11.35 -4.93
CA VAL A 31 -4.89 -12.37 -4.11
C VAL A 31 -3.64 -11.79 -3.49
N LEU A 32 -3.24 -12.34 -2.34
CA LEU A 32 -1.99 -12.02 -1.69
C LEU A 32 -0.85 -12.76 -2.40
N GLU A 33 -0.01 -12.04 -3.15
CA GLU A 33 1.10 -12.65 -3.90
C GLU A 33 2.35 -12.88 -3.05
N GLY A 34 2.50 -12.17 -1.92
CA GLY A 34 3.59 -12.37 -0.98
C GLY A 34 3.55 -11.44 0.23
N VAL A 35 4.37 -11.77 1.24
CA VAL A 35 4.52 -11.00 2.47
C VAL A 35 5.99 -11.00 2.89
N ALA A 36 6.47 -9.85 3.32
CA ALA A 36 7.78 -9.73 3.97
C ALA A 36 7.70 -8.73 5.12
N GLY A 37 8.66 -8.85 6.04
CA GLY A 37 8.81 -7.96 7.18
C GLY A 37 10.27 -7.56 7.39
N TRP A 38 10.46 -6.41 8.02
CA TRP A 38 11.76 -5.94 8.46
C TRP A 38 11.63 -5.23 9.81
N VAL A 39 12.61 -5.47 10.68
CA VAL A 39 12.69 -4.82 12.00
C VAL A 39 14.12 -4.29 12.20
N PRO A 40 14.28 -3.12 12.85
CA PRO A 40 15.58 -2.48 13.03
C PRO A 40 16.31 -3.03 14.26
N GLY A 41 17.65 -2.96 14.20
CA GLY A 41 18.54 -3.13 15.34
C GLY A 41 18.45 -4.50 16.02
N GLU A 42 19.18 -4.62 17.13
CA GLU A 42 19.20 -5.84 17.92
C GLU A 42 17.92 -6.01 18.76
N PRO A 43 17.49 -7.25 19.02
CA PRO A 43 16.39 -7.52 19.94
C PRO A 43 16.69 -6.97 21.33
N VAL A 44 15.78 -6.14 21.85
CA VAL A 44 15.79 -5.63 23.22
C VAL A 44 15.04 -6.62 24.10
N PRO A 45 15.72 -7.33 25.01
CA PRO A 45 15.08 -8.30 25.90
C PRO A 45 14.35 -7.59 27.07
N ASN A 46 13.55 -8.33 27.83
CA ASN A 46 12.78 -7.75 28.96
C ASN A 46 13.66 -7.17 30.06
N GLU A 47 14.81 -7.79 30.29
CA GLU A 47 15.80 -7.42 31.30
C GLU A 47 16.46 -6.06 30.98
N ALA A 48 16.42 -5.63 29.71
CA ALA A 48 16.92 -4.34 29.27
C ALA A 48 15.87 -3.22 29.37
N LEU A 49 14.67 -3.50 29.91
CA LEU A 49 13.66 -2.47 30.17
C LEU A 49 14.08 -1.57 31.34
N PRO A 50 13.63 -0.30 31.38
CA PRO A 50 13.96 0.60 32.47
C PRO A 50 13.55 0.05 33.83
N ALA A 51 14.51 -0.05 34.75
CA ALA A 51 14.24 -0.49 36.12
C ALA A 51 13.20 0.38 36.84
N SER A 52 13.09 1.66 36.47
CA SER A 52 12.10 2.60 37.00
C SER A 52 10.65 2.19 36.72
N TRP A 53 10.39 1.26 35.79
CA TRP A 53 9.05 0.76 35.51
C TRP A 53 8.61 -0.32 36.50
N GLY A 54 9.51 -0.87 37.31
CA GLY A 54 9.18 -1.90 38.31
C GLY A 54 8.60 -3.18 37.71
N VAL A 55 8.93 -3.47 36.46
CA VAL A 55 8.50 -4.69 35.76
C VAL A 55 9.69 -5.62 35.58
N ASP A 56 9.44 -6.92 35.73
CA ASP A 56 10.42 -7.98 35.47
C ASP A 56 9.99 -8.85 34.28
N ASP A 57 10.91 -9.71 33.83
CA ASP A 57 10.67 -10.60 32.69
C ASP A 57 9.49 -11.55 32.93
N ALA A 58 9.38 -12.13 34.14
CA ALA A 58 8.33 -13.07 34.48
C ALA A 58 6.94 -12.42 34.34
N TRP A 59 6.77 -11.23 34.93
CA TRP A 59 5.53 -10.47 34.84
C TRP A 59 5.17 -10.13 33.39
N VAL A 60 6.14 -9.64 32.60
CA VAL A 60 5.90 -9.27 31.19
C VAL A 60 5.50 -10.48 30.37
N ARG A 61 6.22 -11.60 30.49
CA ARG A 61 5.90 -12.83 29.75
C ARG A 61 4.55 -13.40 30.15
N THR A 62 4.23 -13.49 31.44
CA THR A 62 2.94 -14.02 31.90
C THR A 62 1.76 -13.17 31.43
N ARG A 63 1.91 -11.84 31.36
CA ARG A 63 0.82 -10.93 31.00
C ARG A 63 0.67 -10.71 29.49
N THR A 64 1.76 -10.77 28.74
CA THR A 64 1.79 -10.34 27.33
C THR A 64 2.37 -11.37 26.36
N GLY A 65 3.11 -12.36 26.86
CA GLY A 65 3.88 -13.31 26.05
C GLY A 65 5.14 -12.73 25.39
N ILE A 66 5.46 -11.45 25.61
CA ILE A 66 6.56 -10.80 24.88
C ILE A 66 7.90 -11.06 25.57
N ALA A 67 8.81 -11.76 24.89
CA ALA A 67 10.17 -12.03 25.38
C ALA A 67 11.20 -10.94 24.98
N SER A 68 11.05 -10.34 23.80
CA SER A 68 11.93 -9.29 23.29
C SER A 68 11.17 -8.35 22.33
N ARG A 69 11.75 -7.21 21.97
CA ARG A 69 11.21 -6.28 20.96
C ARG A 69 12.32 -5.58 20.21
N HIS A 70 12.03 -5.05 19.03
CA HIS A 70 12.94 -4.18 18.31
C HIS A 70 12.55 -2.71 18.53
N ARG A 71 13.55 -1.83 18.58
CA ARG A 71 13.34 -0.38 18.70
C ARG A 71 14.07 0.33 17.57
N ALA A 72 13.35 1.21 16.87
CA ALA A 72 13.96 2.08 15.89
C ALA A 72 14.95 3.03 16.58
N GLY A 73 16.16 3.14 16.05
CA GLY A 73 17.14 4.13 16.48
C GLY A 73 16.75 5.53 16.03
N ALA A 74 17.48 6.53 16.52
CA ALA A 74 17.34 7.90 16.03
C ALA A 74 17.61 7.95 14.52
N GLY A 75 16.74 8.64 13.77
CA GLY A 75 16.85 8.77 12.32
C GLY A 75 16.25 7.61 11.50
N VAL A 76 15.72 6.56 12.15
CA VAL A 76 14.98 5.50 11.45
C VAL A 76 13.50 5.81 11.49
N SER A 77 12.92 6.09 10.32
CA SER A 77 11.50 6.34 10.16
C SER A 77 10.72 5.07 9.87
N THR A 78 9.39 5.12 10.01
CA THR A 78 8.49 4.03 9.57
C THR A 78 8.56 3.79 8.06
N GLY A 79 8.88 4.83 7.28
CA GLY A 79 9.10 4.72 5.83
C GLY A 79 10.31 3.84 5.50
N ASP A 80 11.39 3.95 6.28
CA ASP A 80 12.58 3.12 6.11
C ASP A 80 12.27 1.64 6.41
N LEU A 81 11.45 1.38 7.45
CA LEU A 81 11.02 0.01 7.78
C LEU A 81 10.22 -0.61 6.63
N ALA A 82 9.28 0.16 6.07
CA ALA A 82 8.43 -0.28 4.96
C ALA A 82 9.26 -0.48 3.68
N TYR A 83 10.20 0.43 3.39
CA TYR A 83 11.11 0.31 2.26
C TYR A 83 11.94 -0.98 2.34
N GLU A 84 12.51 -1.29 3.50
CA GLU A 84 13.29 -2.50 3.68
C GLU A 84 12.45 -3.78 3.58
N ALA A 85 11.23 -3.79 4.14
CA ALA A 85 10.30 -4.90 3.98
C ALA A 85 9.92 -5.11 2.52
N ALA A 86 9.61 -4.04 1.78
CA ALA A 86 9.29 -4.09 0.36
C ALA A 86 10.48 -4.56 -0.47
N ARG A 87 11.68 -4.03 -0.21
CA ARG A 87 12.92 -4.45 -0.88
C ARG A 87 13.20 -5.94 -0.70
N ARG A 88 12.94 -6.49 0.50
CA ARG A 88 13.03 -7.94 0.77
C ARG A 88 12.00 -8.74 -0.01
N LEU A 89 10.75 -8.27 -0.06
CA LEU A 89 9.67 -8.94 -0.80
C LEU A 89 10.01 -9.06 -2.29
N LEU A 90 10.65 -8.03 -2.84
CA LEU A 90 10.88 -7.88 -4.27
C LEU A 90 12.27 -8.39 -4.72
N GLY A 91 13.08 -8.91 -3.79
CA GLY A 91 14.35 -9.56 -4.11
C GLY A 91 15.53 -8.61 -4.39
N GLY A 92 15.47 -7.36 -3.91
CA GLY A 92 16.60 -6.41 -3.98
C GLY A 92 16.70 -5.56 -5.25
N ALA A 93 15.93 -5.87 -6.30
CA ALA A 93 15.49 -4.92 -7.31
C ALA A 93 14.06 -4.49 -6.96
N GLY A 94 13.69 -3.24 -7.22
CA GLY A 94 12.34 -2.74 -6.98
C GLY A 94 11.27 -3.56 -7.72
N PRO A 95 9.98 -3.30 -7.47
CA PRO A 95 8.94 -4.19 -7.94
C PRO A 95 8.97 -4.25 -9.46
N ASP A 96 9.04 -5.47 -10.01
CA ASP A 96 8.70 -5.72 -11.40
C ASP A 96 7.33 -5.07 -11.65
N PRO A 97 7.22 -4.09 -12.56
CA PRO A 97 5.93 -3.47 -12.84
C PRO A 97 5.03 -4.57 -13.38
N GLY A 98 4.13 -5.06 -12.52
CA GLY A 98 3.24 -6.16 -12.81
C GLY A 98 2.51 -6.00 -14.16
N PRO A 99 1.90 -7.07 -14.68
CA PRO A 99 1.40 -7.14 -16.05
C PRO A 99 0.30 -6.09 -16.30
N GLY A 100 0.70 -4.93 -16.78
CA GLY A 100 -0.18 -3.76 -16.92
C GLY A 100 0.53 -2.46 -17.29
N GLN A 101 1.84 -2.33 -17.06
CA GLN A 101 2.59 -1.18 -17.57
C GLN A 101 3.05 -1.45 -19.01
N ARG A 102 2.33 -0.91 -20.00
CA ARG A 102 2.86 -0.88 -21.38
C ARG A 102 4.12 0.00 -21.40
N PRO A 103 5.28 -0.47 -21.89
CA PRO A 103 6.39 0.43 -22.17
C PRO A 103 5.89 1.49 -23.16
N GLY A 104 6.12 2.76 -22.83
CA GLY A 104 5.83 3.88 -23.74
C GLY A 104 6.61 3.71 -25.04
N PRO A 105 6.14 4.30 -26.16
CA PRO A 105 6.79 4.12 -27.44
C PRO A 105 8.16 4.80 -27.41
N GLU A 106 9.19 3.96 -27.37
CA GLU A 106 10.43 4.05 -28.14
C GLU A 106 11.09 5.44 -28.23
N ALA A 107 12.09 5.68 -27.39
CA ALA A 107 13.28 6.40 -27.84
C ALA A 107 14.26 5.36 -28.38
N GLY A 108 14.08 4.97 -29.64
CA GLY A 108 15.10 4.24 -30.39
C GLY A 108 16.28 5.15 -30.73
N ALA A 109 17.48 4.54 -30.75
CA ALA A 109 18.57 4.75 -31.71
C ALA A 109 19.96 4.87 -31.06
N GLY A 110 20.88 3.99 -31.51
CA GLY A 110 22.31 4.03 -31.21
C GLY A 110 22.84 2.66 -30.77
N ALA A 111 22.68 1.61 -31.59
CA ALA A 111 23.61 1.23 -32.66
C ALA A 111 24.93 0.62 -32.14
N ALA A 112 25.12 -0.63 -32.57
CA ALA A 112 26.30 -1.46 -32.43
C ALA A 112 27.62 -0.75 -32.80
N ALA A 113 28.64 -0.98 -31.99
CA ALA A 113 29.99 -1.39 -32.38
C ALA A 113 30.74 -1.89 -31.13
#